data_AF-A0A1A8PGH9-F1
#
_entry.id   AF-A0A1A8PGH9-F1
#
_cell.length_a   1.000
_cell.length_b   1.000
_cell.length_c   1.000
_cell.angle_alpha   90.00
_cell.angle_beta   90.00
_cell.angle_gamma   90.00
#
_symmetry.space_group_name_H-M   'P 1'
#
loop_
_entity.id
_entity.type
_entity.pdbx_description
1 polymer ?
#
loop_
_entity_poly.entity_id
_entity_poly.type
_entity_poly.pdbx_seq_one_letter_code
_entity_poly.pdbx_strand_id
1 'polypeptide(L)'
;SQEEIQQKIGKYNSMTKDHLKMTLNPTGVYTGFIKVTMDLRRPVTVRGGQKGPGVAVMREAFYLPRGVINTLHISSENTVKQVIVALLNKFTVADNPAKYALYKRYRREEQVYVCKLA
;
A
#
# COMPACT_ATOMS: atom_id res chain seq x y z
N SER A 1 -8.04 12.69 -20.84
CA SER A 1 -6.94 12.66 -21.83
C SER A 1 -5.59 12.77 -21.13
N GLN A 2 -4.45 12.62 -21.83
CA GLN A 2 -3.12 12.85 -21.22
C GLN A 2 -2.98 14.30 -20.69
N GLU A 3 -3.50 15.27 -21.41
CA GLU A 3 -3.54 16.69 -21.01
C GLU A 3 -4.33 16.89 -19.70
N GLU A 4 -5.48 16.21 -19.57
CA GLU A 4 -6.28 16.25 -18.35
C GLU A 4 -5.52 15.67 -17.14
N ILE A 5 -4.75 14.59 -17.34
CA ILE A 5 -3.91 14.00 -16.30
C ILE A 5 -2.80 14.99 -15.91
N GLN A 6 -2.14 15.62 -16.88
CA GLN A 6 -1.11 16.62 -16.63
C GLN A 6 -1.64 17.81 -15.83
N GLN A 7 -2.82 18.32 -16.16
CA GLN A 7 -3.47 19.40 -15.41
C GLN A 7 -3.81 18.96 -13.97
N LYS A 8 -4.37 17.76 -13.79
CA LYS A 8 -4.67 17.20 -12.46
C LYS A 8 -3.41 17.03 -11.61
N ILE A 9 -2.31 16.54 -12.19
CA ILE A 9 -1.02 16.40 -11.52
C ILE A 9 -0.44 17.77 -11.15
N GLY A 10 -0.48 18.75 -12.06
CA GLY A 10 -0.02 20.11 -11.78
C GLY A 10 -0.78 20.74 -10.60
N LYS A 11 -2.11 20.62 -10.59
CA LYS A 11 -2.97 21.08 -9.49
C LYS A 11 -2.69 20.35 -8.17
N TYR A 12 -2.52 19.03 -8.22
CA TYR A 12 -2.17 18.26 -7.03
C TYR A 12 -0.81 18.70 -6.46
N ASN A 13 0.20 18.83 -7.31
CA ASN A 13 1.56 19.19 -6.92
C ASN A 13 1.71 20.62 -6.40
N SER A 14 0.85 21.56 -6.81
CA SER A 14 0.84 22.92 -6.26
C SER A 14 0.25 22.99 -4.86
N MET A 15 -0.69 22.10 -4.53
CA MET A 15 -1.30 21.99 -3.20
C MET A 15 -0.52 21.08 -2.24
N THR A 16 0.35 20.23 -2.77
CA THR A 16 1.11 19.25 -1.99
C THR A 16 2.36 19.87 -1.42
N LYS A 17 2.48 19.85 -0.09
CA LYS A 17 3.73 20.17 0.61
C LYS A 17 4.69 18.98 0.53
N ASP A 18 5.98 19.27 0.57
CA ASP A 18 7.08 18.28 0.66
C ASP A 18 7.42 17.52 -0.63
N HIS A 19 8.14 16.40 -0.46
CA HIS A 19 8.67 15.51 -1.50
C HIS A 19 7.65 14.47 -2.03
N LEU A 20 6.38 14.53 -1.61
CA LEU A 20 5.34 13.56 -1.99
C LEU A 20 4.58 13.96 -3.27
N LYS A 21 5.31 14.47 -4.25
CA LYS A 21 4.76 14.94 -5.52
C LYS A 21 4.50 13.78 -6.48
N MET A 22 3.62 14.02 -7.44
CA MET A 22 3.37 13.13 -8.56
C MET A 22 4.22 13.52 -9.76
N THR A 23 4.60 12.53 -10.56
CA THR A 23 5.39 12.73 -11.79
C THR A 23 4.64 12.09 -12.96
N LEU A 24 4.52 12.81 -14.08
CA LEU A 24 3.99 12.25 -15.33
C LEU A 24 5.15 11.89 -16.25
N ASN A 25 5.20 10.63 -16.68
CA ASN A 25 6.21 10.17 -17.64
C ASN A 25 5.74 10.44 -19.08
N PRO A 26 6.68 10.55 -20.05
CA PRO A 26 6.34 10.72 -21.47
C PRO A 26 5.47 9.59 -22.04
N THR A 27 5.53 8.39 -21.46
CA THR A 27 4.70 7.24 -21.82
C THR A 27 3.23 7.38 -21.40
N GLY A 28 2.87 8.44 -20.68
CA GLY A 28 1.54 8.65 -20.10
C GLY A 28 1.33 7.98 -18.74
N VAL A 29 2.25 7.10 -18.32
CA VAL A 29 2.28 6.53 -16.97
C VAL A 29 2.66 7.61 -15.97
N TYR A 30 1.94 7.72 -14.88
CA TYR A 30 2.29 8.65 -13.80
C TYR A 30 2.63 7.90 -12.52
N THR A 31 3.46 8.50 -11.67
CA THR A 31 3.83 7.97 -10.36
C THR A 31 3.49 8.95 -9.25
N GLY A 32 3.42 8.46 -8.02
CA GLY A 32 3.14 9.26 -6.84
C GLY A 32 3.18 8.42 -5.57
N PHE A 33 2.69 8.99 -4.47
CA PHE A 33 2.72 8.35 -3.17
C PHE A 33 1.32 8.08 -2.63
N ILE A 34 1.12 6.91 -2.03
CA ILE A 34 -0.09 6.59 -1.27
C ILE A 34 0.28 6.21 0.17
N LYS A 35 -0.59 6.53 1.12
CA LYS A 35 -0.48 6.05 2.50
C LYS A 35 -1.49 4.93 2.72
N VAL A 36 -1.01 3.74 3.07
CA VAL A 36 -1.85 2.59 3.38
C VAL A 36 -1.76 2.31 4.86
N THR A 37 -2.91 2.29 5.54
CA THR A 37 -3.02 1.83 6.92
C THR A 37 -3.29 0.34 6.94
N MET A 38 -2.47 -0.41 7.65
CA MET A 38 -2.62 -1.85 7.85
C MET A 38 -3.35 -2.11 9.17
N ASP A 39 -4.65 -2.42 9.09
CA ASP A 39 -5.46 -2.91 10.22
C ASP A 39 -5.63 -4.43 10.14
N LEU A 40 -4.53 -5.17 10.35
CA LEU A 40 -4.55 -6.63 10.37
C LEU A 40 -4.95 -7.11 11.77
N ARG A 41 -6.08 -7.82 11.87
CA ARG A 41 -6.59 -8.37 13.12
C ARG A 41 -6.37 -9.88 13.14
N ARG A 42 -5.39 -10.37 13.93
CA ARG A 42 -5.09 -11.76 14.38
C ARG A 42 -3.56 -11.97 14.41
N PRO A 43 -3.02 -13.01 15.09
CA PRO A 43 -1.61 -13.36 14.94
C PRO A 43 -1.32 -13.55 13.46
N VAL A 44 -0.51 -12.64 12.91
CA VAL A 44 -0.03 -12.75 11.55
C VAL A 44 1.20 -13.63 11.61
N THR A 45 1.22 -14.71 10.83
CA THR A 45 2.43 -15.54 10.78
C THR A 45 3.49 -14.73 10.06
N VAL A 46 4.59 -14.36 10.72
CA VAL A 46 5.73 -13.77 10.04
C VAL A 46 6.83 -14.81 9.89
N ARG A 47 7.66 -14.67 8.85
CA ARG A 47 8.87 -15.48 8.74
C ARG A 47 9.92 -14.88 9.68
N GLY A 48 10.34 -15.63 10.69
CA GLY A 48 11.51 -15.29 11.49
C GLY A 48 12.75 -15.16 10.60
N GLY A 49 13.62 -14.21 10.90
CA GLY A 49 14.87 -13.98 10.16
C GLY A 49 15.74 -15.25 10.13
N GLN A 50 16.35 -15.54 8.98
CA GLN A 50 17.21 -16.72 8.80
C GLN A 50 18.33 -16.75 9.84
N LYS A 51 18.24 -17.65 10.82
CA LYS A 51 19.37 -18.06 11.67
C LYS A 51 19.86 -19.43 11.20
N GLY A 52 20.86 -19.42 10.33
CA GLY A 52 21.77 -20.54 10.05
C GLY A 52 21.19 -21.76 9.31
N PRO A 53 22.07 -22.62 8.75
CA PRO A 53 21.67 -23.87 8.11
C PRO A 53 21.35 -24.92 9.19
N GLY A 54 20.11 -25.43 9.21
CA GLY A 54 19.71 -26.58 10.02
C GLY A 54 18.62 -26.34 11.06
N VAL A 55 18.13 -25.11 11.26
CA VAL A 55 17.02 -24.83 12.18
C VAL A 55 15.72 -24.73 11.38
N ALA A 56 14.72 -25.55 11.74
CA ALA A 56 13.38 -25.49 11.18
C ALA A 56 12.90 -24.03 11.12
N VAL A 57 12.28 -23.65 10.00
CA VAL A 57 11.70 -22.30 9.81
C VAL A 57 10.68 -22.06 10.93
N MET A 58 11.12 -21.42 12.01
CA MET A 58 10.27 -21.08 13.13
C MET A 58 9.32 -20.00 12.63
N ARG A 59 8.08 -20.41 12.38
CA ARG A 59 6.96 -19.51 12.08
C ARG A 59 6.55 -18.84 13.39
N GLU A 60 7.30 -17.84 13.80
CA GLU A 60 6.96 -17.04 14.97
C GLU A 60 5.78 -16.12 14.61
N ALA A 61 4.68 -16.22 15.36
CA ALA A 61 3.53 -15.35 15.20
C ALA A 61 3.83 -14.00 15.87
N PHE A 62 4.48 -13.08 15.15
CA PHE A 62 4.63 -11.71 15.63
C PHE A 62 3.40 -10.88 15.28
N TYR A 63 2.97 -10.09 16.24
CA TYR A 63 1.88 -9.14 16.07
C TYR A 63 2.41 -7.92 15.32
N LEU A 64 1.92 -7.67 14.10
CA LEU A 64 2.04 -6.34 13.53
C LEU A 64 1.16 -5.40 14.36
N PRO A 65 1.71 -4.29 14.90
CA PRO A 65 0.89 -3.31 15.61
C PRO A 65 -0.27 -2.85 14.74
N ARG A 66 -1.46 -2.72 15.32
CA ARG A 66 -2.62 -2.24 14.57
C ARG A 66 -2.41 -0.80 14.13
N GLY A 67 -2.83 -0.51 12.90
CA GLY A 67 -2.79 0.86 12.38
C GLY A 67 -1.41 1.29 11.92
N VAL A 68 -0.48 0.35 11.66
CA VAL A 68 0.79 0.68 10.99
C VAL A 68 0.49 1.34 9.65
N ILE A 69 1.06 2.53 9.46
CA ILE A 69 0.94 3.28 8.21
C ILE A 69 2.21 3.08 7.41
N ASN A 70 2.05 2.78 6.13
CA ASN A 70 3.15 2.71 5.19
C ASN A 70 2.91 3.64 4.00
N THR A 71 3.90 4.47 3.69
CA THR A 71 3.91 5.32 2.50
C THR A 71 4.58 4.55 1.37
N LEU A 72 3.87 4.34 0.27
CA LEU A 72 4.36 3.62 -0.90
C LEU A 72 4.50 4.58 -2.08
N HIS A 73 5.61 4.50 -2.80
CA HIS A 73 5.73 5.09 -4.13
C HIS A 73 5.20 4.08 -5.15
N ILE A 74 4.21 4.48 -5.96
CA ILE A 74 3.52 3.61 -6.92
C ILE A 74 3.35 4.34 -8.27
N SER A 75 3.11 3.57 -9.33
CA SER A 75 2.68 4.04 -10.64
C SER A 75 1.18 3.85 -10.85
N SER A 76 0.65 4.50 -11.88
CA SER A 76 -0.72 4.34 -12.37
C SER A 76 -1.04 2.93 -12.87
N GLU A 77 -0.03 2.09 -13.08
CA GLU A 77 -0.18 0.71 -13.54
C GLU A 77 -0.16 -0.30 -12.39
N ASN A 78 0.16 0.14 -11.17
CA ASN A 78 0.15 -0.76 -10.02
C ASN A 78 -1.28 -1.22 -9.70
N THR A 79 -1.45 -2.54 -9.61
CA THR A 79 -2.72 -3.16 -9.25
C THR A 79 -2.87 -3.29 -7.74
N VAL A 80 -4.12 -3.43 -7.26
CA VAL A 80 -4.41 -3.70 -5.85
C VAL A 80 -3.67 -4.93 -5.34
N LYS A 81 -3.63 -6.00 -6.15
CA LYS A 81 -2.92 -7.24 -5.80
C LYS A 81 -1.42 -6.99 -5.58
N GLN A 82 -0.77 -6.22 -6.45
CA GLN A 82 0.65 -5.88 -6.30
C GLN A 82 0.91 -5.08 -5.02
N VAL A 83 0.03 -4.11 -4.71
CA VAL A 83 0.13 -3.33 -3.48
C VAL A 83 -0.01 -4.22 -2.24
N ILE A 84 -0.97 -5.13 -2.22
CA ILE A 84 -1.16 -6.10 -1.11
C ILE A 84 0.11 -6.95 -0.95
N VAL A 85 0.60 -7.57 -2.03
CA VAL A 85 1.79 -8.44 -1.98
C VAL A 85 3.02 -7.66 -1.48
N ALA A 86 3.24 -6.44 -1.98
CA ALA A 86 4.36 -5.61 -1.57
C ALA A 86 4.30 -5.26 -0.07
N LEU A 87 3.11 -4.95 0.45
CA LEU A 87 2.91 -4.66 1.87
C LEU A 87 3.15 -5.89 2.75
N LEU A 88 2.57 -7.05 2.39
CA LEU A 88 2.75 -8.28 3.14
C LEU A 88 4.23 -8.69 3.20
N ASN A 89 4.94 -8.61 2.08
CA ASN A 89 6.37 -8.91 2.02
C ASN A 89 7.21 -7.95 2.89
N LYS A 90 6.90 -6.65 2.85
CA LYS A 90 7.62 -5.64 3.64
C LYS A 90 7.49 -5.87 5.15
N PHE A 91 6.34 -6.38 5.60
CA PHE A 91 6.10 -6.74 7.00
C PHE A 91 6.26 -8.24 7.26
N THR A 92 6.96 -8.95 6.36
CA THR A 92 7.30 -10.38 6.44
C THR A 92 6.12 -11.32 6.73
N VAL A 93 4.90 -10.89 6.37
CA VAL A 93 3.65 -11.64 6.53
C VAL A 93 3.63 -12.83 5.56
N ALA A 94 3.55 -14.03 6.10
CA ALA A 94 3.59 -15.29 5.35
C ALA A 94 2.21 -15.79 4.87
N ASP A 95 1.12 -15.11 5.24
CA ASP A 95 -0.24 -15.49 4.87
C ASP A 95 -0.51 -15.35 3.37
N ASN A 96 -1.51 -16.08 2.89
CA ASN A 96 -1.98 -15.98 1.51
C ASN A 96 -2.51 -14.55 1.22
N PRO A 97 -1.97 -13.83 0.22
CA PRO A 97 -2.43 -12.50 -0.18
C PRO A 97 -3.93 -12.42 -0.49
N ALA A 98 -4.55 -13.52 -0.94
CA ALA A 98 -5.98 -13.59 -1.23
C ALA A 98 -6.88 -13.45 0.01
N LYS A 99 -6.34 -13.60 1.23
CA LYS A 99 -7.05 -13.32 2.48
C LYS A 99 -7.21 -11.83 2.77
N TYR A 100 -6.49 -10.98 2.03
CA TYR A 100 -6.42 -9.55 2.27
C TYR A 100 -7.14 -8.79 1.16
N ALA A 101 -7.60 -7.59 1.49
CA ALA A 101 -8.25 -6.68 0.57
C ALA A 101 -7.82 -5.25 0.88
N LEU A 102 -7.72 -4.42 -0.15
CA LEU A 102 -7.47 -3.00 -0.01
C LEU A 102 -8.80 -2.25 -0.09
N TYR A 103 -8.99 -1.28 0.82
CA TYR A 103 -10.19 -0.47 0.86
C TYR A 103 -9.83 1.00 0.71
N LYS A 104 -10.64 1.74 -0.04
CA LYS A 104 -10.60 3.20 -0.08
C LYS A 104 -11.61 3.74 0.93
N ARG A 105 -11.13 4.51 1.90
CA ARG A 105 -11.95 5.28 2.84
C ARG A 105 -12.06 6.72 2.37
N TYR A 106 -13.26 7.26 2.28
CA TYR A 106 -13.48 8.66 1.92
C TYR A 106 -14.68 9.23 2.69
N ARG A 107 -14.67 10.54 2.94
CA ARG A 107 -15.77 11.24 3.60
C ARG A 107 -16.58 11.99 2.55
N ARG A 108 -17.90 11.88 2.64
CA ARG A 108 -18.85 12.69 1.87
C ARG A 108 -19.89 13.19 2.86
N GLU A 109 -20.05 14.51 2.94
CA GLU A 109 -20.87 15.18 3.97
C GLU A 109 -20.43 14.75 5.40
N GLU A 110 -21.37 14.30 6.23
CA GLU A 110 -21.11 13.81 7.59
C GLU A 110 -20.85 12.30 7.66
N GLN A 111 -20.90 11.59 6.53
CA GLN A 111 -20.75 10.14 6.49
C GLN A 111 -19.36 9.71 5.98
N VAL A 112 -18.84 8.64 6.57
CA VAL A 112 -17.60 7.99 6.16
C VAL A 112 -17.92 6.72 5.39
N TYR A 113 -17.47 6.66 4.15
CA TYR A 113 -17.66 5.52 3.26
C TYR A 113 -16.38 4.72 3.14
N VAL A 114 -16.55 3.40 3.01
CA VAL A 114 -15.46 2.45 2.78
C VAL A 114 -15.88 1.55 1.62
N CYS A 115 -15.07 1.49 0.56
CA CYS A 115 -15.30 0.58 -0.56
C CYS A 115 -14.08 -0.30 -0.80
N LYS A 116 -14.33 -1.58 -1.10
CA LYS A 116 -13.29 -2.53 -1.49
C LYS A 116 -12.80 -2.17 -2.89
N LEU A 117 -11.48 -2.12 -3.08
CA LEU A 117 -10.86 -1.93 -4.38
C LEU A 117 -10.73 -3.27 -5.11
N ALA A 118 -10.87 -3.25 -6.44
CA ALA A 118 -10.76 -4.41 -7.32
C ALA A 118 -9.31 -4.72 -7.69
#